data_AF-G1TY72-F1
#
_entry.id   AF-G1TY72-F1
#
_cell.length_a   1.000
_cell.length_b   1.000
_cell.length_c   1.000
_cell.angle_alpha   90.00
_cell.angle_beta   90.00
_cell.angle_gamma   90.00
#
_symmetry.space_group_name_H-M   'P 1'
#
loop_
_entity.id
_entity.type
_entity.pdbx_description
1 polymer ?
#
loop_
_entity_poly.entity_id
_entity_poly.type
_entity_poly.pdbx_seq_one_letter_code
_entity_poly.pdbx_strand_id
1 'polypeptide(L)'
;MASSCSPPLGSPKVPRGAQSDRYVKIKRNWRKPRGIDNRVRRRFKGQILMPNIGYGSNKKTKHMLPSGFRKFLVHSFKELELHTLCNISYFQKIVHNRFPPRTANPLWREWFQLAIRVTNPNAKLRSEENE
;
A
#
# COMPACT_ATOMS: atom_id res chain seq x y z
N MET A 1 13.70 -14.02 -18.56
CA MET A 1 14.29 -12.79 -17.96
C MET A 1 13.17 -11.95 -17.36
N ALA A 2 12.83 -12.18 -16.08
CA ALA A 2 11.84 -11.35 -15.40
C ALA A 2 12.52 -10.05 -14.98
N SER A 3 12.24 -8.95 -15.68
CA SER A 3 12.67 -7.63 -15.23
C SER A 3 11.97 -7.33 -13.91
N SER A 4 12.72 -7.36 -12.82
CA SER A 4 12.30 -6.81 -11.54
C SER A 4 12.10 -5.30 -11.74
N CYS A 5 10.89 -4.89 -12.08
CA CYS A 5 10.49 -3.49 -12.07
C CYS A 5 10.43 -3.01 -10.62
N SER A 6 11.60 -2.69 -10.06
CA SER A 6 11.72 -1.87 -8.86
C SER A 6 10.97 -0.54 -9.12
N PRO A 7 10.26 0.01 -8.12
CA PRO A 7 9.71 1.35 -8.25
C PRO A 7 10.86 2.31 -8.62
N PRO A 8 10.66 3.24 -9.56
CA PRO A 8 11.72 4.13 -10.00
C PRO A 8 12.28 4.87 -8.78
N LEU A 9 13.59 4.79 -8.57
CA LEU A 9 14.35 5.35 -7.45
C LEU A 9 14.31 6.90 -7.36
N GLY A 10 13.35 7.56 -8.02
CA GLY A 10 13.42 9.00 -8.28
C GLY A 10 12.13 9.80 -8.15
N SER A 11 10.97 9.20 -7.83
CA SER A 11 9.79 10.03 -7.52
C SER A 11 9.87 10.51 -6.07
N PRO A 12 9.87 11.84 -5.82
CA PRO A 12 9.85 12.35 -4.46
C PRO A 12 8.60 11.81 -3.75
N LYS A 13 8.79 11.16 -2.60
CA LYS A 13 7.67 10.84 -1.70
C LYS A 13 6.87 12.11 -1.46
N VAL A 14 5.54 11.99 -1.37
CA VAL A 14 4.65 13.15 -1.15
C VAL A 14 5.27 14.04 -0.06
N PRO A 15 5.55 15.30 -0.37
CA PRO A 15 6.28 16.18 0.53
C PRO A 15 5.53 16.29 1.86
N ARG A 16 6.27 16.34 2.97
CA ARG A 16 5.67 16.54 4.30
C ARG A 16 5.05 17.94 4.38
N GLY A 17 4.08 18.12 5.29
CA GLY A 17 3.53 19.44 5.58
C GLY A 17 4.63 20.45 5.91
N ALA A 18 4.53 21.67 5.38
CA ALA A 18 5.50 22.73 5.65
C ALA A 18 5.63 22.97 7.16
N GLN A 19 6.86 22.99 7.67
CA GLN A 19 7.19 23.21 9.10
C GLN A 19 6.77 22.08 10.06
N SER A 20 6.35 20.91 9.55
CA SER A 20 6.04 19.73 10.37
C SER A 20 7.25 19.09 11.05
N ASP A 21 8.46 19.46 10.63
CA ASP A 21 9.73 19.13 11.27
C ASP A 21 10.01 20.00 12.51
N ARG A 22 9.55 21.26 12.50
CA ARG A 22 9.79 22.21 13.59
C ARG A 22 8.75 22.20 14.70
N TYR A 23 7.49 21.91 14.37
CA TYR A 23 6.37 22.01 15.31
C TYR A 23 5.59 20.71 15.43
N VAL A 24 5.49 20.18 16.65
CA VAL A 24 4.74 18.95 16.96
C VAL A 24 3.23 19.09 16.65
N LYS A 25 2.67 20.29 16.81
CA LYS A 25 1.27 20.60 16.46
C LYS A 25 0.96 20.46 14.97
N ILE A 26 1.96 20.56 14.09
CA ILE A 26 1.79 20.46 12.65
C ILE A 26 2.03 19.01 12.22
N LYS A 27 0.95 18.33 11.80
CA LYS A 27 1.04 16.95 11.29
C LYS A 27 1.86 16.89 9.99
N ARG A 28 2.50 15.74 9.75
CA ARG A 28 3.31 15.49 8.55
C ARG A 28 2.51 15.41 7.25
N ASN A 29 1.19 15.32 7.31
CA ASN A 29 0.33 15.28 6.12
C ASN A 29 0.50 16.54 5.28
N TRP A 30 0.57 16.37 3.95
CA TRP A 30 0.69 17.50 3.03
C TRP A 30 -0.53 18.42 3.10
N ARG A 31 -0.27 19.74 3.15
CA ARG A 31 -1.26 20.81 3.01
C ARG A 31 -0.67 21.89 2.11
N LYS A 32 -1.47 22.42 1.17
CA LYS A 32 -1.01 23.49 0.27
C LYS A 32 -0.82 24.79 1.07
N PRO A 33 0.41 25.34 1.18
CA PRO A 33 0.63 26.60 1.90
C PRO A 33 -0.03 27.77 1.15
N ARG A 34 -0.73 28.64 1.90
CA ARG A 34 -1.49 29.77 1.33
C ARG A 34 -0.94 31.16 1.72
N GLY A 35 -0.04 31.25 2.70
CA GLY A 35 0.48 32.53 3.19
C GLY A 35 1.23 33.36 2.14
N ILE A 36 1.16 34.68 2.24
CA ILE A 36 1.71 35.64 1.28
C ILE A 36 3.24 35.49 1.11
N ASP A 37 3.98 35.36 2.21
CA ASP A 37 5.45 35.28 2.24
C ASP A 37 5.98 33.85 2.37
N ASN A 38 5.12 32.85 2.15
CA ASN A 38 5.53 31.47 2.30
C ASN A 38 6.51 31.06 1.20
N ARG A 39 7.75 30.73 1.60
CA ARG A 39 8.85 30.33 0.69
C ARG A 39 8.55 29.08 -0.14
N VAL A 40 7.80 28.12 0.41
CA VAL A 40 7.38 26.90 -0.29
C VAL A 40 6.36 27.23 -1.37
N ARG A 41 5.40 28.12 -1.08
CA ARG A 41 4.41 28.59 -2.07
C ARG A 41 5.08 29.31 -3.24
N ARG A 42 6.12 30.12 -2.96
CA ARG A 42 6.93 30.83 -3.97
C ARG A 42 7.98 29.94 -4.67
N ARG A 43 8.11 28.66 -4.27
CA ARG A 43 9.01 27.66 -4.88
C ARG A 43 10.50 28.07 -4.90
N PHE A 44 10.99 28.69 -3.82
CA PHE A 44 12.42 28.98 -3.70
C PHE A 44 13.28 27.70 -3.66
N LYS A 45 14.50 27.78 -4.21
CA LYS A 45 15.49 26.69 -4.17
C LYS A 45 15.80 26.28 -2.71
N GLY A 46 16.00 24.98 -2.49
CA GLY A 46 16.32 24.42 -1.17
C GLY A 46 15.12 24.30 -0.21
N GLN A 47 13.90 24.55 -0.67
CA GLN A 47 12.68 24.25 0.07
C GLN A 47 12.05 22.93 -0.38
N ILE A 48 11.12 22.41 0.44
CA ILE A 48 10.34 21.23 0.08
C ILE A 48 9.59 21.46 -1.25
N LEU A 49 9.64 20.45 -2.12
CA LEU A 49 8.94 20.50 -3.40
C LEU A 49 7.42 20.50 -3.18
N MET A 50 6.67 21.11 -4.10
CA MET A 50 5.22 21.01 -4.13
C MET A 50 4.80 19.83 -5.01
N PRO A 51 3.80 19.02 -4.61
CA PRO A 51 3.32 17.93 -5.44
C PRO A 51 2.62 18.47 -6.68
N ASN A 52 3.07 18.00 -7.84
CA ASN A 52 2.54 18.32 -9.16
C ASN A 52 2.13 17.03 -9.89
N ILE A 53 1.28 17.16 -10.92
CA ILE A 53 0.80 16.03 -11.75
C ILE A 53 1.97 15.22 -12.38
N GLY A 54 3.09 15.87 -12.67
CA GLY A 54 4.27 15.25 -13.29
C GLY A 54 4.95 14.19 -12.43
N TYR A 55 4.66 14.09 -11.13
CA TYR A 55 5.17 13.01 -10.29
C TYR A 55 4.31 11.73 -10.33
N GLY A 56 3.20 11.72 -11.10
CA GLY A 56 2.33 10.57 -11.22
C GLY A 56 3.02 9.36 -11.86
N SER A 57 2.96 8.20 -11.20
CA SER A 57 3.43 6.92 -11.76
C SER A 57 2.62 6.51 -13.00
N ASN A 58 3.23 5.73 -13.89
CA ASN A 58 2.58 5.16 -15.07
C ASN A 58 1.28 4.42 -14.69
N LYS A 59 0.20 4.62 -15.45
CA LYS A 59 -1.13 4.00 -15.23
C LYS A 59 -1.06 2.47 -15.13
N LYS A 60 -0.17 1.82 -15.89
CA LYS A 60 0.00 0.35 -15.88
C LYS A 60 0.55 -0.15 -14.54
N THR A 61 1.53 0.57 -13.99
CA THR A 61 2.26 0.17 -12.77
C THR A 61 1.75 0.84 -11.50
N LYS A 62 0.81 1.78 -11.62
CA LYS A 62 0.19 2.47 -10.49
C LYS A 62 -0.44 1.45 -9.53
N HIS A 63 -0.14 1.56 -8.24
CA HIS A 63 -0.63 0.68 -7.17
C HIS A 63 -0.11 -0.78 -7.20
N MET A 64 0.89 -1.09 -8.01
CA MET A 64 1.59 -2.37 -7.94
C MET A 64 2.53 -2.42 -6.73
N LEU A 65 2.63 -3.61 -6.14
CA LEU A 65 3.60 -3.95 -5.11
C LEU A 65 4.93 -4.35 -5.78
N PRO A 66 6.04 -4.32 -5.03
CA PRO A 66 7.34 -4.80 -5.51
C PRO A 66 7.32 -6.27 -5.96
N SER A 67 6.36 -7.06 -5.46
CA SER A 67 6.10 -8.44 -5.85
C SER A 67 5.50 -8.60 -7.26
N GLY A 68 5.10 -7.52 -7.92
CA GLY A 68 4.42 -7.56 -9.22
C GLY A 68 2.90 -7.67 -9.14
N PHE A 69 2.30 -7.74 -7.95
CA PHE A 69 0.85 -7.81 -7.77
C PHE A 69 0.27 -6.48 -7.29
N ARG A 70 -1.01 -6.20 -7.50
CA ARG A 70 -1.73 -5.09 -6.84
C ARG A 70 -2.30 -5.59 -5.51
N LYS A 71 -2.53 -4.72 -4.53
CA LYS A 71 -3.15 -5.15 -3.27
C LYS A 71 -4.68 -5.07 -3.36
N PHE A 72 -5.35 -6.08 -2.82
CA PHE A 72 -6.79 -6.08 -2.59
C PHE A 72 -7.09 -6.40 -1.13
N LEU A 73 -8.05 -5.68 -0.56
CA LEU A 73 -8.50 -5.88 0.81
C LEU A 73 -9.76 -6.75 0.77
N VAL A 74 -9.75 -7.87 1.48
CA VAL A 74 -10.87 -8.83 1.51
C VAL A 74 -11.51 -8.82 2.90
N HIS A 75 -12.84 -8.77 2.94
CA HIS A 75 -13.65 -8.81 4.15
C HIS A 75 -14.53 -10.05 4.26
N SER A 76 -14.88 -10.69 3.15
CA SER A 76 -15.82 -11.82 3.12
C SER A 76 -15.35 -12.95 2.19
N PHE A 77 -15.85 -14.18 2.42
CA PHE A 77 -15.62 -15.32 1.51
C PHE A 77 -16.22 -15.10 0.14
N LYS A 78 -17.36 -14.40 0.03
CA LYS A 78 -17.97 -14.11 -1.28
C LYS A 78 -17.06 -13.25 -2.17
N GLU A 79 -16.29 -12.35 -1.55
CA GLU A 79 -15.30 -11.52 -2.26
C GLU A 79 -14.09 -12.34 -2.73
N LEU A 80 -13.90 -13.54 -2.17
CA LEU A 80 -12.87 -14.49 -2.54
C LEU A 80 -13.19 -15.21 -3.85
N GLU A 81 -14.44 -15.64 -4.00
CA GLU A 81 -14.92 -16.41 -5.15
C GLU A 81 -14.91 -15.55 -6.43
N LEU A 82 -15.32 -14.28 -6.33
CA LEU A 82 -15.23 -13.30 -7.41
C LEU A 82 -13.81 -13.18 -8.01
N HIS A 83 -12.80 -13.55 -7.23
CA HIS A 83 -11.41 -13.34 -7.57
C HIS A 83 -10.79 -14.44 -8.43
N THR A 84 -11.39 -15.63 -8.42
CA THR A 84 -10.83 -16.86 -9.00
C THR A 84 -10.49 -16.72 -10.48
N LEU A 85 -11.23 -15.88 -11.21
CA LEU A 85 -11.06 -15.65 -12.64
C LEU A 85 -9.87 -14.73 -12.98
N CYS A 86 -9.36 -13.94 -12.04
CA CYS A 86 -8.35 -12.90 -12.28
C CYS A 86 -6.97 -13.19 -11.65
N ASN A 87 -6.70 -14.45 -11.31
CA ASN A 87 -5.54 -14.88 -10.51
C ASN A 87 -4.16 -14.66 -11.17
N ILE A 88 -4.08 -14.62 -12.50
CA ILE A 88 -2.80 -14.54 -13.23
C ILE A 88 -2.15 -13.16 -13.07
N SER A 89 -2.97 -12.13 -12.91
CA SER A 89 -2.53 -10.80 -13.32
C SER A 89 -2.49 -9.76 -12.22
N TYR A 90 -3.11 -9.97 -11.03
CA TYR A 90 -3.42 -8.76 -10.29
C TYR A 90 -3.31 -8.72 -8.76
N PHE A 91 -3.24 -9.78 -7.94
CA PHE A 91 -3.55 -9.53 -6.51
C PHE A 91 -2.77 -10.25 -5.41
N GLN A 92 -2.24 -9.45 -4.49
CA GLN A 92 -1.79 -9.85 -3.15
C GLN A 92 -2.84 -9.42 -2.12
N LYS A 93 -3.34 -10.38 -1.35
CA LYS A 93 -4.44 -10.13 -0.39
C LYS A 93 -3.91 -9.57 0.93
N ILE A 94 -4.43 -8.42 1.32
CA ILE A 94 -4.26 -7.93 2.69
C ILE A 94 -5.46 -8.40 3.48
N VAL A 95 -5.22 -9.32 4.40
CA VAL A 95 -6.21 -9.75 5.38
C VAL A 95 -6.13 -8.74 6.51
N HIS A 96 -7.15 -7.91 6.67
CA HIS A 96 -7.26 -7.13 7.90
C HIS A 96 -7.58 -8.08 9.05
N ASN A 97 -6.99 -7.80 10.20
CA ASN A 97 -6.94 -8.56 11.47
C ASN A 97 -8.31 -8.86 12.15
N ARG A 98 -9.35 -9.13 11.36
CA ARG A 98 -10.78 -9.15 11.73
C ARG A 98 -11.42 -10.53 11.61
N PHE A 99 -10.75 -11.53 11.04
CA PHE A 99 -11.30 -12.89 11.06
C PHE A 99 -11.04 -13.54 12.43
N PRO A 100 -12.08 -13.99 13.14
CA PRO A 100 -11.87 -14.80 14.33
C PRO A 100 -11.21 -16.13 13.92
N PRO A 101 -10.46 -16.80 14.83
CA PRO A 101 -9.72 -18.03 14.53
C PRO A 101 -10.58 -19.12 13.86
N ARG A 102 -11.85 -19.24 14.27
CA ARG A 102 -12.83 -20.19 13.71
C ARG A 102 -13.06 -20.01 12.21
N THR A 103 -13.02 -18.77 11.73
CA THR A 103 -13.25 -18.42 10.33
C THR A 103 -11.95 -18.41 9.52
N ALA A 104 -10.79 -18.35 10.19
CA ALA A 104 -9.49 -18.33 9.54
C ALA A 104 -9.14 -19.68 8.88
N ASN A 105 -9.29 -20.80 9.58
CA ASN A 105 -8.91 -22.12 9.05
C ASN A 105 -9.56 -22.49 7.69
N PRO A 106 -10.89 -22.31 7.48
CA PRO A 106 -11.49 -22.56 6.17
C PRO A 106 -11.01 -21.57 5.10
N LEU A 107 -10.80 -20.29 5.43
CA LEU A 107 -10.24 -19.31 4.47
C LEU A 107 -8.86 -19.74 3.98
N TRP A 108 -8.02 -20.22 4.87
CA TRP A 108 -6.66 -20.65 4.53
C TRP A 108 -6.63 -21.85 3.60
N ARG A 109 -7.49 -22.85 3.85
CA ARG A 109 -7.64 -24.02 2.96
C ARG A 109 -8.08 -23.58 1.56
N GLU A 110 -9.08 -22.72 1.48
CA GLU A 110 -9.57 -22.14 0.22
C GLU A 110 -8.48 -21.32 -0.49
N TRP A 111 -7.68 -20.53 0.22
CA TRP A 111 -6.59 -19.76 -0.39
C TRP A 111 -5.50 -20.62 -1.01
N PHE A 112 -5.15 -21.72 -0.34
CA PHE A 112 -4.22 -22.72 -0.87
C PHE A 112 -4.76 -23.35 -2.15
N GLN A 113 -6.04 -23.73 -2.14
CA GLN A 113 -6.70 -24.33 -3.30
C GLN A 113 -6.77 -23.36 -4.49
N LEU A 114 -7.00 -22.07 -4.23
CA LEU A 114 -7.07 -21.04 -5.25
C LEU A 114 -5.69 -20.48 -5.68
N ALA A 115 -4.59 -20.96 -5.08
CA ALA A 115 -3.22 -20.51 -5.32
C ALA A 115 -2.99 -18.99 -5.13
N ILE A 116 -3.68 -18.37 -4.17
CA ILE A 116 -3.66 -16.91 -4.00
C ILE A 116 -2.62 -16.51 -2.94
N ARG A 117 -1.71 -15.59 -3.30
CA ARG A 117 -0.70 -15.05 -2.38
C ARG A 117 -1.31 -14.06 -1.38
N VAL A 118 -1.11 -14.35 -0.10
CA VAL A 118 -1.50 -13.48 1.02
C VAL A 118 -0.30 -12.65 1.47
N THR A 119 -0.49 -11.34 1.67
CA THR A 119 0.57 -10.40 2.04
C THR A 119 1.03 -10.56 3.49
N ASN A 120 0.11 -10.96 4.37
CA ASN A 120 0.37 -11.23 5.79
C ASN A 120 -0.27 -12.58 6.17
N PRO A 121 0.36 -13.72 5.80
CA PRO A 121 -0.20 -15.02 6.12
C PRO A 121 -0.30 -15.19 7.64
N ASN A 122 0.77 -14.96 8.40
CA ASN A 122 0.84 -15.31 9.83
C ASN A 122 0.08 -14.37 10.79
N ALA A 123 -0.93 -13.63 10.31
CA ALA A 123 -1.71 -12.74 11.17
C ALA A 123 -2.57 -13.54 12.15
N LYS A 124 -2.22 -13.53 13.45
CA LYS A 124 -2.99 -14.12 14.57
C LYS A 124 -3.23 -15.64 14.51
N LEU A 125 -2.48 -16.41 13.73
CA LEU A 125 -2.42 -17.85 13.99
C LEU A 125 -1.66 -18.06 15.30
N ARG A 126 -2.34 -18.59 16.33
CA ARG A 126 -1.66 -19.12 17.52
C ARG A 126 -0.94 -20.38 17.03
N SER A 127 0.38 -20.43 17.14
CA SER A 127 1.08 -21.72 17.10
C SER A 127 0.58 -22.50 18.31
N GLU A 128 -0.10 -23.62 18.07
CA GLU A 128 -0.17 -24.66 19.09
C GLU A 128 1.27 -25.14 19.27
N GLU A 129 1.85 -24.86 20.44
CA GLU A 129 3.10 -25.48 20.88
C GLU A 129 2.81 -26.97 20.99
N ASN A 130 3.23 -27.74 19.99
CA ASN A 130 3.30 -29.19 20.10
C ASN A 130 4.54 -29.52 20.93
N GLU A 131 4.32 -30.30 22.00
CA GLU A 131 5.34 -30.93 22.85
C GLU A 131 6.43 -31.66 22.06
#